data_AF-A0A7V9E5H2-F1
#
_entry.id   AF-A0A7V9E5H2-F1
#
_cell.length_a   1.000
_cell.length_b   1.000
_cell.length_c   1.000
_cell.angle_alpha   90.00
_cell.angle_beta   90.00
_cell.angle_gamma   90.00
#
_symmetry.space_group_name_H-M   'P 1'
#
loop_
_entity.id
_entity.type
_entity.pdbx_description
1 polymer ?
#
loop_
_entity_poly.entity_id
_entity_poly.type
_entity_poly.pdbx_seq_one_letter_code
_entity_poly.pdbx_strand_id
1 'polypeptide(L)'
;GGDQVPALLIAVPIIAVLLGVVIEEALTGWRRPGPVVVPGLAATLAAAAAFGLLVLPASATDTVDGAPQRELATWLAGNVAMESTIEVEPLLWVELVRAGVPPERLQRTDDVGSDRPRATLLADRGEENAELPLIASFGEGPLAIDVRQRVNVVVLLVAAQAAEREASQEFGSNLAGNPNLSIDDAVRQDLGSGRVDSRLLTVLATAAAGFTFTIEAFPRTNGGDEVGTLRTVRIGDVAILNPATATDEPEALRLRDFFRYQLLPYRPLSQGFDAGVLVVVYSAPSPVGLLS
;
A
#
# COMPACT_ATOMS: atom_id res chain seq x y z
N GLY A 1 -16.77 -23.18 -0.96
CA GLY A 1 -16.49 -24.63 -1.03
C GLY A 1 -15.13 -24.85 -0.42
N GLY A 2 -15.07 -25.37 0.79
CA GLY A 2 -13.89 -25.30 1.67
C GLY A 2 -13.43 -26.66 2.18
N ASP A 3 -13.31 -27.67 1.31
CA ASP A 3 -12.96 -29.05 1.71
C ASP A 3 -11.68 -29.61 1.05
N GLN A 4 -10.88 -28.82 0.33
CA GLN A 4 -9.69 -29.35 -0.37
C GLN A 4 -8.35 -29.18 0.39
N VAL A 5 -8.33 -28.40 1.47
CA VAL A 5 -7.11 -28.14 2.24
C VAL A 5 -6.59 -29.36 3.05
N PRO A 6 -7.41 -30.26 3.64
CA PRO A 6 -6.86 -31.35 4.46
C PRO A 6 -6.22 -32.48 3.64
N ALA A 7 -6.54 -32.63 2.35
CA ALA A 7 -5.97 -33.68 1.50
C ALA A 7 -4.50 -33.41 1.14
N LEU A 8 -4.13 -32.13 0.94
CA LEU A 8 -2.78 -31.76 0.51
C LEU A 8 -1.74 -31.89 1.65
N LEU A 9 -2.14 -31.58 2.89
CA LEU A 9 -1.28 -31.67 4.08
C LEU A 9 -0.93 -33.12 4.45
N ILE A 10 -1.78 -34.09 4.11
CA ILE A 10 -1.55 -35.52 4.37
C ILE A 10 -0.66 -36.15 3.28
N ALA A 11 -0.68 -35.62 2.05
CA ALA A 11 0.08 -36.18 0.93
C ALA A 11 1.60 -35.96 1.04
N VAL A 12 2.03 -34.83 1.61
CA VAL A 12 3.45 -34.46 1.71
C VAL A 12 4.31 -35.49 2.47
N PRO A 13 3.95 -35.94 3.68
CA PRO A 13 4.76 -36.94 4.38
C PRO A 13 4.77 -38.31 3.66
N ILE A 14 3.67 -38.68 3.01
CA ILE A 14 3.57 -39.94 2.26
C ILE A 14 4.51 -39.92 1.05
N ILE A 15 4.54 -38.81 0.31
CA ILE A 15 5.44 -38.62 -0.84
C ILE A 15 6.91 -38.64 -0.39
N ALA A 16 7.24 -38.02 0.76
CA ALA A 16 8.59 -38.03 1.31
C ALA A 16 9.05 -39.45 1.70
N VAL A 17 8.17 -40.25 2.30
CA VAL A 17 8.46 -41.66 2.64
C VAL A 17 8.65 -42.51 1.38
N LEU A 18 7.81 -42.33 0.36
CA LEU A 18 7.92 -43.06 -0.91
C LEU A 18 9.22 -42.71 -1.66
N LEU A 19 9.64 -41.44 -1.65
CA LEU A 19 10.93 -41.02 -2.20
C LEU A 19 12.12 -41.64 -1.45
N GLY A 20 12.04 -41.74 -0.12
CA GLY A 20 13.06 -42.39 0.70
C GLY A 20 13.27 -43.86 0.34
N VAL A 21 12.17 -44.62 0.21
CA VAL A 21 12.21 -46.06 -0.13
C VAL A 21 12.80 -46.29 -1.51
N VAL A 22 12.42 -45.47 -2.50
CA VAL A 22 12.94 -45.60 -3.88
C VAL A 22 14.44 -45.28 -3.96
N ILE A 23 14.93 -44.32 -3.16
CA ILE A 23 16.36 -43.97 -3.11
C ILE A 23 17.16 -45.07 -2.41
N GLU A 24 16.63 -45.65 -1.32
CA GLU A 24 17.31 -46.68 -0.55
C GLU A 24 17.41 -48.02 -1.31
N GLU A 25 16.38 -48.37 -2.08
CA GLU A 25 16.37 -49.56 -2.95
C GLU A 25 17.30 -49.39 -4.16
N ALA A 26 17.44 -48.16 -4.69
CA ALA A 26 18.38 -47.84 -5.76
C ALA A 26 19.85 -47.90 -5.31
N LEU A 27 20.14 -47.60 -4.03
CA LEU A 27 21.50 -47.58 -3.50
C LEU A 27 21.97 -48.96 -3.00
N THR A 28 21.07 -49.80 -2.49
CA THR A 28 21.42 -51.11 -1.91
C THR A 28 21.58 -52.23 -2.96
N GLY A 29 21.04 -52.05 -4.18
CA GLY A 29 21.16 -53.01 -5.28
C GLY A 29 22.45 -52.97 -6.11
N TRP A 30 23.40 -52.08 -5.79
CA TRP A 30 24.50 -51.75 -6.72
C TRP A 30 25.69 -52.73 -6.68
N ARG A 31 25.51 -53.92 -7.27
CA ARG A 31 26.62 -54.74 -7.78
C ARG A 31 26.77 -54.53 -9.30
N ARG A 32 27.75 -53.68 -9.66
CA ARG A 32 28.35 -53.43 -11.00
C ARG A 32 27.38 -53.43 -12.21
N PRO A 33 27.03 -52.25 -12.78
CA PRO A 33 26.18 -52.18 -13.95
C PRO A 33 26.97 -52.42 -15.25
N GLY A 34 26.44 -53.29 -16.11
CA GLY A 34 26.84 -53.41 -17.51
C GLY A 34 26.28 -52.27 -18.39
N PRO A 35 26.77 -52.11 -19.63
CA PRO A 35 26.66 -50.88 -20.42
C PRO A 35 25.28 -50.60 -21.07
N VAL A 36 24.17 -51.11 -20.52
CA VAL A 36 22.85 -51.05 -21.19
C VAL A 36 21.74 -50.36 -20.36
N VAL A 37 21.98 -49.92 -19.11
CA VAL A 37 20.90 -49.41 -18.23
C VAL A 37 20.80 -47.88 -18.16
N VAL A 38 21.41 -47.14 -19.10
CA VAL A 38 21.44 -45.67 -19.04
C VAL A 38 20.16 -44.93 -19.51
N PRO A 39 19.23 -45.47 -20.33
CA PRO A 39 18.11 -44.62 -20.79
C PRO A 39 16.92 -44.55 -19.82
N GLY A 40 16.82 -45.43 -18.82
CA GLY A 40 15.65 -45.51 -17.93
C GLY A 40 15.58 -44.44 -16.85
N LEU A 41 16.73 -43.94 -16.39
CA LEU A 41 16.82 -43.02 -15.24
C LEU A 41 16.68 -41.54 -15.64
N ALA A 42 16.92 -41.21 -16.91
CA ALA A 42 16.67 -39.86 -17.44
C ALA A 42 15.16 -39.59 -17.66
N ALA A 43 14.38 -40.63 -17.95
CA ALA A 43 12.95 -40.50 -18.22
C ALA A 43 12.12 -40.23 -16.95
N THR A 44 12.52 -40.77 -15.80
CA THR A 44 11.81 -40.58 -14.51
C THR A 44 12.10 -39.21 -13.88
N LEU A 45 13.31 -38.66 -14.02
CA LEU A 45 13.63 -37.29 -13.59
C LEU A 45 12.90 -36.23 -14.45
N ALA A 46 12.74 -36.48 -15.75
CA ALA A 46 11.97 -35.60 -16.64
C ALA A 46 10.46 -35.61 -16.32
N ALA A 47 9.90 -36.77 -15.95
CA ALA A 47 8.49 -36.87 -15.57
C ALA A 47 8.18 -36.18 -14.22
N ALA A 48 9.11 -36.21 -13.26
CA ALA A 48 8.96 -35.49 -11.98
C ALA A 48 9.04 -33.96 -12.16
N ALA A 49 9.91 -33.48 -13.05
CA ALA A 49 9.97 -32.06 -13.42
C ALA A 49 8.73 -31.59 -14.19
N ALA A 50 8.14 -32.46 -15.03
CA ALA A 50 6.91 -32.14 -15.77
C ALA A 50 5.66 -32.13 -14.87
N PHE A 51 5.58 -32.99 -13.84
CA PHE A 51 4.46 -33.00 -12.91
C PHE A 51 4.53 -31.88 -11.85
N GLY A 52 5.74 -31.47 -11.45
CA GLY A 52 5.94 -30.28 -10.61
C GLY A 52 5.54 -28.98 -11.31
N LEU A 53 5.58 -28.95 -12.65
CA LEU A 53 5.17 -27.80 -13.45
C LEU A 53 3.66 -27.77 -13.76
N LEU A 54 2.94 -28.89 -13.60
CA LEU A 54 1.52 -29.00 -13.96
C LEU A 54 0.54 -28.79 -12.79
N VAL A 55 1.03 -28.65 -11.55
CA VAL A 55 0.22 -28.39 -10.34
C VAL A 55 0.52 -27.01 -9.75
N LEU A 56 1.16 -26.13 -10.52
CA LEU A 56 1.10 -24.70 -10.23
C LEU A 56 -0.25 -24.19 -10.76
N PRO A 57 -1.10 -23.57 -9.93
CA PRO A 57 -2.26 -22.87 -10.45
C PRO A 57 -1.75 -21.81 -11.43
N ALA A 58 -2.07 -22.00 -12.71
CA ALA A 58 -1.77 -21.09 -13.81
C ALA A 58 -2.63 -19.80 -13.75
N SER A 59 -2.79 -19.25 -12.54
CA SER A 59 -3.50 -18.00 -12.26
C SER A 59 -2.57 -16.95 -11.66
N ALA A 60 -1.26 -17.07 -11.86
CA ALA A 60 -0.26 -16.09 -11.41
C ALA A 60 0.46 -15.40 -12.59
N THR A 61 -0.24 -15.15 -13.70
CA THR A 61 0.35 -14.45 -14.86
C THR A 61 -0.26 -13.07 -15.12
N ASP A 62 -1.09 -12.54 -14.23
CA ASP A 62 -1.63 -11.17 -14.33
C ASP A 62 -1.18 -10.25 -13.18
N THR A 63 0.09 -10.31 -12.76
CA THR A 63 0.71 -9.17 -12.06
C THR A 63 1.53 -8.38 -13.08
N VAL A 64 0.82 -7.60 -13.91
CA VAL A 64 1.43 -6.44 -14.57
C VAL A 64 1.87 -5.50 -13.45
N ASP A 65 3.16 -5.17 -13.44
CA ASP A 65 3.91 -4.35 -12.48
C ASP A 65 4.40 -5.02 -11.19
N GLY A 66 5.72 -5.28 -11.14
CA GLY A 66 6.45 -5.34 -9.87
C GLY A 66 6.43 -6.69 -9.15
N ALA A 67 7.40 -6.89 -8.25
CA ALA A 67 7.22 -7.82 -7.14
C ALA A 67 6.68 -6.97 -5.98
N PRO A 68 5.83 -7.48 -5.06
CA PRO A 68 5.16 -6.69 -4.02
C PRO A 68 6.08 -5.75 -3.23
N GLN A 69 7.35 -6.13 -3.05
CA GLN A 69 8.38 -5.35 -2.38
C GLN A 69 8.77 -4.09 -3.15
N ARG A 70 8.79 -4.14 -4.48
CA ARG A 70 9.06 -2.97 -5.34
C ARG A 70 7.88 -2.00 -5.32
N GLU A 71 6.66 -2.52 -5.37
CA GLU A 71 5.46 -1.69 -5.25
C GLU A 71 5.41 -0.99 -3.88
N LEU A 72 5.67 -1.73 -2.80
CA LEU A 72 5.78 -1.17 -1.46
C LEU A 72 6.90 -0.12 -1.39
N ALA A 73 8.09 -0.38 -1.95
CA ALA A 73 9.18 0.59 -1.95
C ALA A 73 8.79 1.90 -2.68
N THR A 74 8.14 1.80 -3.84
CA THR A 74 7.62 2.95 -4.58
C THR A 74 6.56 3.69 -3.78
N TRP A 75 5.64 2.97 -3.14
CA TRP A 75 4.61 3.56 -2.30
C TRP A 75 5.20 4.30 -1.09
N LEU A 76 6.16 3.71 -0.39
CA LEU A 76 6.85 4.33 0.76
C LEU A 76 7.58 5.62 0.39
N ALA A 77 8.12 5.71 -0.83
CA ALA A 77 8.78 6.91 -1.32
C ALA A 77 7.79 8.05 -1.60
N GLY A 78 6.59 7.72 -2.10
CA GLY A 78 5.57 8.71 -2.48
C GLY A 78 4.54 9.04 -1.41
N ASN A 79 4.33 8.16 -0.43
CA ASN A 79 3.20 8.22 0.49
C ASN A 79 3.60 8.30 1.96
N VAL A 80 4.85 8.03 2.34
CA VAL A 80 5.28 8.03 3.74
C VAL A 80 6.39 9.05 3.92
N ALA A 81 6.25 9.90 4.94
CA ALA A 81 7.22 10.94 5.24
C ALA A 81 8.59 10.35 5.60
N MET A 82 9.68 11.03 5.20
CA MET A 82 11.05 10.49 5.32
C MET A 82 11.49 10.30 6.77
N GLU A 83 10.94 11.09 7.68
CA GLU A 83 11.15 11.03 9.13
C GLU A 83 10.37 9.91 9.83
N SER A 84 9.49 9.19 9.12
CA SER A 84 8.74 8.07 9.69
C SER A 84 9.60 6.81 9.70
N THR A 85 9.54 6.08 10.82
CA THR A 85 10.21 4.77 10.97
C THR A 85 9.27 3.66 10.54
N ILE A 86 9.82 2.70 9.79
CA ILE A 86 9.09 1.54 9.29
C ILE A 86 9.70 0.31 9.97
N GLU A 87 8.93 -0.28 10.87
CA GLU A 87 9.26 -1.56 11.48
C GLU A 87 8.91 -2.69 10.50
N VAL A 88 9.86 -3.58 10.26
CA VAL A 88 9.74 -4.65 9.26
C VAL A 88 10.24 -5.99 9.81
N GLU A 89 9.72 -7.08 9.26
CA GLU A 89 10.26 -8.42 9.52
C GLU A 89 11.70 -8.57 9.01
N PRO A 90 12.56 -9.39 9.63
CA PRO A 90 13.96 -9.55 9.24
C PRO A 90 14.18 -9.95 7.76
N LEU A 91 13.34 -10.83 7.23
CA LEU A 91 13.45 -11.26 5.82
C LEU A 91 12.96 -10.18 4.86
N LEU A 92 11.87 -9.48 5.19
CA LEU A 92 11.34 -8.38 4.39
C LEU A 92 12.30 -7.19 4.34
N TRP A 93 13.03 -6.93 5.44
CA TRP A 93 14.05 -5.88 5.52
C TRP A 93 15.06 -5.98 4.36
N VAL A 94 15.62 -7.17 4.14
CA VAL A 94 16.64 -7.40 3.10
C VAL A 94 16.05 -7.14 1.70
N GLU A 95 14.81 -7.55 1.50
CA GLU A 95 14.13 -7.37 0.21
C GLU A 95 13.79 -5.91 -0.07
N LEU A 96 13.36 -5.15 0.94
CA LEU A 96 13.07 -3.72 0.79
C LEU A 96 14.33 -2.89 0.56
N VAL A 97 15.44 -3.22 1.23
CA VAL A 97 16.75 -2.60 0.92
C VAL A 97 17.15 -2.90 -0.53
N ARG A 98 16.97 -4.14 -1.00
CA ARG A 98 17.23 -4.51 -2.39
C ARG A 98 16.30 -3.79 -3.38
N ALA A 99 15.06 -3.52 -2.97
CA ALA A 99 14.08 -2.76 -3.74
C ALA A 99 14.35 -1.23 -3.72
N GLY A 100 15.35 -0.77 -2.96
CA GLY A 100 15.79 0.63 -2.93
C GLY A 100 15.28 1.45 -1.76
N VAL A 101 14.65 0.84 -0.75
CA VAL A 101 14.29 1.54 0.49
C VAL A 101 15.56 1.82 1.31
N PRO A 102 15.80 3.07 1.74
CA PRO A 102 16.98 3.40 2.54
C PRO A 102 16.98 2.62 3.86
N PRO A 103 18.07 1.92 4.23
CA PRO A 103 18.12 1.09 5.44
C PRO A 103 17.90 1.90 6.72
N GLU A 104 18.26 3.19 6.75
CA GLU A 104 18.03 4.11 7.86
C GLU A 104 16.54 4.38 8.16
N ARG A 105 15.64 4.11 7.20
CA ARG A 105 14.18 4.20 7.41
C ARG A 105 13.59 2.90 7.98
N LEU A 106 14.34 1.80 7.92
CA LEU A 106 13.88 0.46 8.25
C LEU A 106 14.44 0.01 9.60
N GLN A 107 13.54 -0.25 10.55
CA GLN A 107 13.86 -0.88 11.83
C GLN A 107 13.40 -2.32 11.81
N ARG A 108 14.18 -3.26 12.34
CA ARG A 108 13.73 -4.64 12.45
C ARG A 108 12.85 -4.82 13.69
N THR A 109 11.83 -5.65 13.58
CA THR A 109 10.84 -5.84 14.66
C THR A 109 11.43 -6.45 15.93
N ASP A 110 12.58 -7.15 15.83
CA ASP A 110 13.33 -7.74 16.94
C ASP A 110 14.30 -6.76 17.65
N ASP A 111 14.50 -5.54 17.12
CA ASP A 111 15.30 -4.50 17.78
C ASP A 111 14.51 -3.85 18.91
N VAL A 112 14.66 -4.38 20.12
CA VAL A 112 14.03 -3.89 21.36
C VAL A 112 14.67 -2.54 21.77
N GLY A 113 14.20 -1.45 21.18
CA GLY A 113 14.51 -0.08 21.55
C GLY A 113 13.25 0.70 21.95
N SER A 114 13.16 1.09 23.22
CA SER A 114 11.99 1.73 23.85
C SER A 114 11.88 3.25 23.62
N ASP A 115 12.59 3.80 22.65
CA ASP A 115 12.51 5.23 22.31
C ASP A 115 11.93 5.36 20.89
N ARG A 116 10.60 5.34 20.83
CA ARG A 116 9.86 5.20 19.56
C ARG A 116 9.41 6.56 19.01
N PRO A 117 9.62 6.85 17.71
CA PRO A 117 9.02 8.00 17.07
C PRO A 117 7.47 7.90 17.04
N ARG A 118 6.79 9.06 16.92
CA ARG A 118 5.33 9.19 17.08
C ARG A 118 4.48 8.52 15.99
N ALA A 119 5.06 8.06 14.89
CA ALA A 119 4.35 7.33 13.83
C ALA A 119 5.23 6.18 13.31
N THR A 120 5.04 5.00 13.90
CA THR A 120 5.68 3.77 13.42
C THR A 120 4.70 3.05 12.49
N LEU A 121 5.17 2.71 11.30
CA LEU A 121 4.47 1.79 10.40
C LEU A 121 5.04 0.39 10.59
N LEU A 122 4.18 -0.61 10.66
CA LEU A 122 4.58 -2.01 10.56
C LEU A 122 4.37 -2.45 9.11
N ALA A 123 5.38 -3.05 8.48
CA ALA A 123 5.19 -3.84 7.28
C ALA A 123 5.52 -5.31 7.54
N ASP A 124 4.54 -6.19 7.36
CA ASP A 124 4.59 -7.61 7.64
C ASP A 124 3.92 -8.45 6.53
N ARG A 125 4.16 -9.75 6.54
CA ARG A 125 3.49 -10.69 5.63
C ARG A 125 2.41 -11.45 6.37
N GLY A 126 1.18 -11.37 5.87
CA GLY A 126 0.04 -12.14 6.39
C GLY A 126 -0.65 -11.53 7.61
N GLU A 127 -1.51 -12.31 8.25
CA GLU A 127 -2.51 -11.82 9.23
C GLU A 127 -1.99 -11.65 10.67
N GLU A 128 -0.68 -11.75 10.91
CA GLU A 128 -0.10 -11.81 12.27
C GLU A 128 -0.46 -10.59 13.13
N ASN A 129 -0.75 -9.44 12.51
CA ASN A 129 -1.15 -8.21 13.19
C ASN A 129 -2.50 -7.66 12.71
N ALA A 130 -3.47 -8.54 12.43
CA ALA A 130 -4.80 -8.18 11.94
C ALA A 130 -5.52 -7.10 12.80
N GLU A 131 -5.21 -7.01 14.09
CA GLU A 131 -5.79 -6.01 15.02
C GLU A 131 -5.28 -4.58 14.78
N LEU A 132 -4.12 -4.41 14.14
CA LEU A 132 -3.60 -3.09 13.81
C LEU A 132 -4.31 -2.53 12.57
N PRO A 133 -4.65 -1.22 12.56
CA PRO A 133 -5.31 -0.60 11.41
C PRO A 133 -4.48 -0.73 10.13
N LEU A 134 -5.10 -1.33 9.10
CA LEU A 134 -4.50 -1.46 7.77
C LEU A 134 -4.47 -0.10 7.06
N ILE A 135 -3.33 0.24 6.47
CA ILE A 135 -3.12 1.46 5.68
C ILE A 135 -3.05 1.15 4.19
N ALA A 136 -2.32 0.09 3.82
CA ALA A 136 -2.11 -0.37 2.44
C ALA A 136 -1.72 -1.86 2.43
N SER A 137 -1.92 -2.55 1.31
CA SER A 137 -1.54 -3.95 1.11
C SER A 137 -0.99 -4.17 -0.30
N PHE A 138 0.14 -4.85 -0.46
CA PHE A 138 0.82 -5.03 -1.74
C PHE A 138 0.90 -6.49 -2.14
N GLY A 139 0.50 -6.82 -3.36
CA GLY A 139 0.37 -8.20 -3.82
C GLY A 139 -0.91 -8.89 -3.35
N GLU A 140 -0.97 -10.21 -3.55
CA GLU A 140 -2.15 -11.02 -3.24
C GLU A 140 -1.79 -12.32 -2.50
N GLY A 141 -2.77 -12.85 -1.76
CA GLY A 141 -2.66 -14.14 -1.09
C GLY A 141 -1.59 -14.15 0.01
N PRO A 142 -0.94 -15.31 0.26
CA PRO A 142 -0.03 -15.47 1.40
C PRO A 142 1.30 -14.71 1.26
N LEU A 143 1.54 -14.09 0.09
CA LEU A 143 2.73 -13.28 -0.17
C LEU A 143 2.44 -11.79 -0.16
N ALA A 144 1.19 -11.40 0.12
CA ALA A 144 0.83 -10.01 0.29
C ALA A 144 1.60 -9.39 1.46
N ILE A 145 1.98 -8.13 1.30
CA ILE A 145 2.67 -7.34 2.31
C ILE A 145 1.71 -6.27 2.80
N ASP A 146 1.32 -6.36 4.06
CA ASP A 146 0.44 -5.38 4.68
C ASP A 146 1.27 -4.27 5.33
N VAL A 147 0.79 -3.04 5.22
CA VAL A 147 1.31 -1.87 5.94
C VAL A 147 0.25 -1.43 6.93
N ARG A 148 0.61 -1.44 8.21
CA ARG A 148 -0.31 -1.19 9.33
C ARG A 148 0.20 -0.06 10.22
N GLN A 149 -0.72 0.65 10.85
CA GLN A 149 -0.38 1.69 11.82
C GLN A 149 -0.08 1.05 13.17
N ARG A 150 1.16 1.15 13.65
CA ARG A 150 1.51 0.72 15.00
C ARG A 150 1.24 1.86 15.98
N VAL A 151 0.46 1.56 17.03
CA VAL A 151 0.14 2.49 18.11
C VAL A 151 0.22 1.84 19.48
N ASN A 152 0.45 2.66 20.51
CA ASN A 152 0.57 2.19 21.89
C ASN A 152 -0.78 1.77 22.49
N VAL A 153 -1.90 2.35 22.04
CA VAL A 153 -3.26 2.04 22.53
C VAL A 153 -4.23 1.93 21.35
N VAL A 154 -4.47 0.70 20.89
CA VAL A 154 -5.24 0.42 19.66
C VAL A 154 -6.71 0.83 19.79
N VAL A 155 -7.37 0.54 20.92
CA VAL A 155 -8.82 0.80 21.11
C VAL A 155 -9.16 2.29 20.96
N LEU A 156 -8.35 3.17 21.55
CA LEU A 156 -8.57 4.63 21.44
C LEU A 156 -8.35 5.13 20.02
N LEU A 157 -7.37 4.55 19.29
CA LEU A 157 -7.14 4.90 17.90
C LEU A 157 -8.32 4.48 17.01
N VAL A 158 -8.82 3.25 17.14
CA VAL A 158 -9.93 2.76 16.31
C VAL A 158 -11.19 3.63 16.52
N ALA A 159 -11.51 3.99 17.77
CA ALA A 159 -12.61 4.90 18.06
C ALA A 159 -12.37 6.30 17.46
N ALA A 160 -11.16 6.85 17.59
CA ALA A 160 -10.81 8.14 17.01
C ALA A 160 -10.85 8.13 15.47
N GLN A 161 -10.42 7.04 14.83
CA GLN A 161 -10.50 6.86 13.38
C GLN A 161 -11.95 6.78 12.90
N ALA A 162 -12.84 6.11 13.65
CA ALA A 162 -14.25 6.05 13.32
C ALA A 162 -14.91 7.44 13.42
N ALA A 163 -14.66 8.18 14.52
CA ALA A 163 -15.15 9.54 14.70
C ALA A 163 -14.62 10.50 13.63
N GLU A 164 -13.32 10.44 13.32
CA GLU A 164 -12.72 11.24 12.25
C GLU A 164 -13.34 10.92 10.87
N ARG A 165 -13.69 9.65 10.61
CA ARG A 165 -14.32 9.24 9.34
C ARG A 165 -15.73 9.81 9.20
N GLU A 166 -16.51 9.79 10.28
CA GLU A 166 -17.84 10.42 10.32
C GLU A 166 -17.75 11.93 10.10
N ALA A 167 -16.84 12.61 10.82
CA ALA A 167 -16.60 14.03 10.65
C ALA A 167 -16.12 14.38 9.23
N SER A 168 -15.26 13.54 8.63
CA SER A 168 -14.80 13.69 7.25
C SER A 168 -15.93 13.50 6.24
N GLN A 169 -16.87 12.59 6.50
CA GLN A 169 -18.03 12.38 5.65
C GLN A 169 -18.96 13.60 5.66
N GLU A 170 -19.25 14.16 6.85
CA GLU A 170 -20.07 15.36 6.98
C GLU A 170 -19.38 16.57 6.31
N PHE A 171 -18.11 16.81 6.66
CA PHE A 171 -17.34 17.92 6.12
C PHE A 171 -17.16 17.82 4.60
N GLY A 172 -16.88 16.62 4.09
CA GLY A 172 -16.76 16.35 2.66
C GLY A 172 -18.07 16.58 1.90
N SER A 173 -19.20 16.16 2.48
CA SER A 173 -20.53 16.41 1.90
C SER A 173 -20.85 17.90 1.82
N ASN A 174 -20.51 18.67 2.86
CA ASN A 174 -20.66 20.13 2.85
C ASN A 174 -19.74 20.80 1.81
N LEU A 175 -18.48 20.33 1.71
CA LEU A 175 -17.52 20.83 0.74
C LEU A 175 -17.99 20.57 -0.70
N ALA A 176 -18.62 19.43 -0.97
CA ALA A 176 -19.16 19.08 -2.29
C ALA A 176 -20.30 20.01 -2.75
N GLY A 177 -20.91 20.77 -1.85
CA GLY A 177 -21.90 21.80 -2.14
C GLY A 177 -21.33 23.22 -2.34
N ASN A 178 -20.01 23.39 -2.24
CA ASN A 178 -19.37 24.70 -2.35
C ASN A 178 -19.43 25.22 -3.80
N PRO A 179 -20.02 26.40 -4.07
CA PRO A 179 -20.15 26.92 -5.44
C PRO A 179 -18.83 27.29 -6.11
N ASN A 180 -17.73 27.42 -5.35
CA ASN A 180 -16.40 27.69 -5.89
C ASN A 180 -15.67 26.42 -6.31
N LEU A 181 -16.27 25.24 -6.11
CA LEU A 181 -15.72 23.95 -6.51
C LEU A 181 -16.53 23.36 -7.65
N SER A 182 -15.87 23.10 -8.77
CA SER A 182 -16.41 22.28 -9.84
C SER A 182 -16.01 20.83 -9.61
N ILE A 183 -16.99 19.93 -9.52
CA ILE A 183 -16.77 18.50 -9.27
C ILE A 183 -17.77 17.65 -10.06
N ASP A 184 -17.34 16.47 -10.48
CA ASP A 184 -18.21 15.46 -11.07
C ASP A 184 -18.86 14.56 -9.98
N ASP A 185 -19.64 13.57 -10.42
CA ASP A 185 -20.32 12.64 -9.50
C ASP A 185 -19.37 11.69 -8.78
N ALA A 186 -18.25 11.30 -9.40
CA ALA A 186 -17.26 10.42 -8.79
C ALA A 186 -16.55 11.13 -7.63
N VAL A 187 -16.11 12.37 -7.84
CA VAL A 187 -15.50 13.23 -6.83
C VAL A 187 -16.49 13.55 -5.71
N ARG A 188 -17.76 13.80 -6.04
CA ARG A 188 -18.82 13.98 -5.04
C ARG A 188 -19.02 12.74 -4.18
N GLN A 189 -19.02 11.55 -4.78
CA GLN A 189 -19.10 10.29 -4.06
C GLN A 189 -17.90 10.08 -3.14
N ASP A 190 -16.68 10.37 -3.61
CA ASP A 190 -15.48 10.24 -2.78
C ASP A 190 -15.47 11.22 -1.61
N LEU A 191 -15.86 12.48 -1.81
CA LEU A 191 -16.06 13.46 -0.73
C LEU A 191 -17.10 12.98 0.30
N GLY A 192 -18.22 12.42 -0.16
CA GLY A 192 -19.27 11.88 0.70
C GLY A 192 -18.96 10.52 1.33
N SER A 193 -17.80 9.92 1.05
CA SER A 193 -17.44 8.58 1.56
C SER A 193 -16.76 8.59 2.94
N GLY A 194 -16.35 9.78 3.42
CA GLY A 194 -15.53 9.92 4.62
C GLY A 194 -14.09 9.41 4.46
N ARG A 195 -13.67 9.04 3.24
CA ARG A 195 -12.31 8.51 2.97
C ARG A 195 -11.28 9.60 2.68
N VAL A 196 -11.67 10.83 2.41
CA VAL A 196 -10.71 11.89 2.06
C VAL A 196 -9.96 12.32 3.31
N ASP A 197 -8.64 12.47 3.19
CA ASP A 197 -7.79 12.90 4.30
C ASP A 197 -8.26 14.24 4.88
N SER A 198 -8.36 14.33 6.21
CA SER A 198 -8.92 15.51 6.86
C SER A 198 -8.10 16.79 6.67
N ARG A 199 -6.77 16.66 6.55
CA ARG A 199 -5.91 17.80 6.20
C ARG A 199 -6.26 18.32 4.81
N LEU A 200 -6.44 17.41 3.86
CA LEU A 200 -6.80 17.74 2.49
C LEU A 200 -8.17 18.41 2.43
N LEU A 201 -9.18 17.87 3.12
CA LEU A 201 -10.52 18.50 3.24
C LEU A 201 -10.43 19.93 3.78
N THR A 202 -9.67 20.14 4.86
CA THR A 202 -9.53 21.44 5.52
C THR A 202 -8.86 22.48 4.59
N VAL A 203 -7.78 22.07 3.93
CA VAL A 203 -7.02 22.95 3.04
C VAL A 203 -7.82 23.26 1.77
N LEU A 204 -8.55 22.29 1.22
CA LEU A 204 -9.44 22.51 0.07
C LEU A 204 -10.56 23.50 0.40
N ALA A 205 -11.21 23.34 1.55
CA ALA A 205 -12.24 24.28 2.01
C ALA A 205 -11.68 25.70 2.19
N THR A 206 -10.47 25.82 2.75
CA THR A 206 -9.80 27.12 2.91
C THR A 206 -9.40 27.72 1.57
N ALA A 207 -8.89 26.90 0.63
CA ALA A 207 -8.55 27.35 -0.72
C ALA A 207 -9.79 27.85 -1.47
N ALA A 208 -10.92 27.17 -1.34
CA ALA A 208 -12.18 27.56 -1.98
C ALA A 208 -12.74 28.92 -1.51
N ALA A 209 -12.18 29.52 -0.45
CA ALA A 209 -12.51 30.88 -0.03
C ALA A 209 -11.81 31.97 -0.87
N GLY A 210 -10.70 31.64 -1.54
CA GLY A 210 -9.92 32.57 -2.37
C GLY A 210 -9.84 32.20 -3.85
N PHE A 211 -10.13 30.94 -4.17
CA PHE A 211 -10.02 30.38 -5.51
C PHE A 211 -11.33 29.69 -5.93
N THR A 212 -11.55 29.64 -7.24
CA THR A 212 -12.43 28.65 -7.88
C THR A 212 -11.56 27.62 -8.59
N PHE A 213 -11.89 26.34 -8.50
CA PHE A 213 -11.13 25.29 -9.17
C PHE A 213 -11.95 24.02 -9.38
N THR A 214 -11.50 23.20 -10.33
CA THR A 214 -12.04 21.86 -10.56
C THR A 214 -11.24 20.84 -9.76
N ILE A 215 -11.92 20.00 -8.98
CA ILE A 215 -11.30 18.77 -8.47
C ILE A 215 -11.56 17.68 -9.52
N GLU A 216 -10.50 17.22 -10.18
CA GLU A 216 -10.62 16.21 -11.24
C GLU A 216 -10.81 14.81 -10.69
N ALA A 217 -10.08 14.48 -9.62
CA ALA A 217 -10.12 13.16 -9.00
C ALA A 217 -9.43 13.19 -7.63
N PHE A 218 -9.74 12.16 -6.82
CA PHE A 218 -8.90 11.71 -5.73
C PHE A 218 -8.22 10.39 -6.12
N PRO A 219 -7.01 10.42 -6.73
CA PRO A 219 -6.32 9.21 -7.12
C PRO A 219 -6.15 8.26 -5.92
N ARG A 220 -6.44 6.99 -6.17
CA ARG A 220 -6.09 5.92 -5.24
C ARG A 220 -4.62 5.60 -5.41
N THR A 221 -3.91 5.37 -4.31
CA THR A 221 -2.52 4.93 -4.36
C THR A 221 -2.48 3.41 -4.38
N ASN A 222 -1.67 2.85 -5.28
CA ASN A 222 -1.52 1.40 -5.44
C ASN A 222 -1.24 0.75 -4.09
N GLY A 223 -1.93 -0.35 -3.81
CA GLY A 223 -1.84 -1.05 -2.52
C GLY A 223 -3.18 -1.59 -2.00
N GLY A 224 -4.01 -2.16 -2.87
CA GLY A 224 -5.30 -2.77 -2.49
C GLY A 224 -6.42 -1.73 -2.42
N ASP A 225 -6.90 -1.33 -3.58
CA ASP A 225 -8.07 -0.46 -3.77
C ASP A 225 -9.29 -1.01 -3.02
N GLU A 226 -9.60 -0.44 -1.84
CA GLU A 226 -10.96 -0.20 -1.31
C GLU A 226 -10.94 0.39 0.11
N VAL A 227 -9.90 0.10 0.90
CA VAL A 227 -9.88 0.38 2.36
C VAL A 227 -9.14 1.69 2.73
N GLY A 228 -8.26 2.18 1.85
CA GLY A 228 -7.38 3.30 2.15
C GLY A 228 -8.04 4.69 2.17
N THR A 229 -7.48 5.60 2.98
CA THR A 229 -7.78 7.04 2.92
C THR A 229 -7.26 7.64 1.61
N LEU A 230 -8.07 8.48 0.97
CA LEU A 230 -7.73 9.24 -0.22
C LEU A 230 -6.88 10.46 0.17
N ARG A 231 -5.58 10.38 -0.10
CA ARG A 231 -4.56 11.37 0.30
C ARG A 231 -4.02 12.22 -0.84
N THR A 232 -4.45 11.92 -2.06
CA THR A 232 -4.02 12.61 -3.27
C THR A 232 -5.21 13.32 -3.89
N VAL A 233 -5.00 14.54 -4.36
CA VAL A 233 -5.99 15.29 -5.15
C VAL A 233 -5.37 15.77 -6.46
N ARG A 234 -6.17 15.77 -7.52
CA ARG A 234 -5.88 16.43 -8.79
C ARG A 234 -6.76 17.66 -8.93
N ILE A 235 -6.14 18.82 -9.17
CA ILE A 235 -6.81 20.11 -9.24
C ILE A 235 -6.52 20.79 -10.58
N GLY A 236 -7.58 21.09 -11.33
CA GLY A 236 -7.57 21.78 -12.61
C GLY A 236 -8.36 23.09 -12.59
N ASP A 237 -8.40 23.78 -13.73
CA ASP A 237 -9.22 24.98 -14.00
C ASP A 237 -9.23 26.01 -12.86
N VAL A 238 -8.05 26.50 -12.47
CA VAL A 238 -7.91 27.41 -11.32
C VAL A 238 -8.15 28.86 -11.73
N ALA A 239 -8.97 29.59 -10.96
CA ALA A 239 -9.10 31.04 -11.04
C ALA A 239 -9.19 31.68 -9.64
N ILE A 240 -8.85 32.97 -9.54
CA ILE A 240 -8.88 33.74 -8.28
C ILE A 240 -10.20 34.50 -8.17
N LEU A 241 -10.86 34.43 -7.01
CA LEU A 241 -12.16 35.09 -6.79
C LEU A 241 -12.06 36.62 -6.73
N ASN A 242 -10.93 37.16 -6.30
CA ASN A 242 -10.67 38.60 -6.25
C ASN A 242 -9.46 38.99 -7.13
N PRO A 243 -9.67 39.31 -8.41
CA PRO A 243 -8.60 39.66 -9.34
C PRO A 243 -7.98 41.04 -9.08
N ALA A 244 -8.45 41.83 -8.10
CA ALA A 244 -7.78 43.09 -7.73
C ALA A 244 -6.37 42.87 -7.15
N THR A 245 -6.04 41.62 -6.77
CA THR A 245 -4.70 41.17 -6.39
C THR A 245 -4.03 40.34 -7.50
N ALA A 246 -4.55 40.37 -8.73
CA ALA A 246 -3.97 39.66 -9.86
C ALA A 246 -2.60 40.26 -10.20
N THR A 247 -1.55 39.52 -9.88
CA THR A 247 -0.23 39.66 -10.48
C THR A 247 -0.19 38.96 -11.85
N ASP A 248 0.90 39.09 -12.59
CA ASP A 248 1.12 38.35 -13.84
C ASP A 248 1.37 36.83 -13.61
N GLU A 249 1.38 36.37 -12.36
CA GLU A 249 1.60 34.96 -12.03
C GLU A 249 0.34 34.12 -12.30
N PRO A 250 0.46 33.00 -13.04
CA PRO A 250 -0.61 32.04 -13.25
C PRO A 250 -1.29 31.61 -11.95
N GLU A 251 -2.62 31.59 -11.96
CA GLU A 251 -3.46 31.31 -10.79
C GLU A 251 -3.16 29.92 -10.18
N ALA A 252 -2.86 28.94 -11.02
CA ALA A 252 -2.47 27.60 -10.59
C ALA A 252 -1.16 27.58 -9.78
N LEU A 253 -0.19 28.47 -10.09
CA LEU A 253 1.04 28.58 -9.31
C LEU A 253 0.76 29.18 -7.92
N ARG A 254 -0.16 30.13 -7.83
CA ARG A 254 -0.57 30.70 -6.54
C ARG A 254 -1.31 29.69 -5.68
N LEU A 255 -2.18 28.87 -6.28
CA LEU A 255 -2.83 27.77 -5.54
C LEU A 255 -1.79 26.75 -5.05
N ARG A 256 -0.83 26.35 -5.89
CA ARG A 256 0.29 25.50 -5.48
C ARG A 256 1.08 26.12 -4.32
N ASP A 257 1.35 27.41 -4.38
CA ASP A 257 2.08 28.12 -3.33
C ASP A 257 1.25 28.22 -2.03
N PHE A 258 -0.07 28.36 -2.12
CA PHE A 258 -0.99 28.25 -0.99
C PHE A 258 -0.86 26.90 -0.28
N PHE A 259 -0.82 25.78 -1.02
CA PHE A 259 -0.55 24.45 -0.45
C PHE A 259 0.86 24.35 0.16
N ARG A 260 1.88 24.90 -0.52
CA ARG A 260 3.28 24.88 -0.04
C ARG A 260 3.44 25.50 1.34
N TYR A 261 2.76 26.62 1.56
CA TYR A 261 2.93 27.45 2.75
C TYR A 261 2.04 27.05 3.92
N GLN A 262 1.34 25.91 3.84
CA GLN A 262 0.63 25.36 4.98
C GLN A 262 1.60 24.97 6.11
N LEU A 263 1.17 25.18 7.35
CA LEU A 263 1.88 24.71 8.53
C LEU A 263 1.57 23.23 8.77
N LEU A 264 2.43 22.55 9.54
CA LEU A 264 2.08 21.21 10.02
C LEU A 264 0.83 21.30 10.92
N PRO A 265 -0.11 20.34 10.84
CA PRO A 265 -0.07 19.11 10.04
C PRO A 265 -0.56 19.26 8.59
N TYR A 266 -1.04 20.42 8.17
CA TYR A 266 -1.68 20.69 6.87
C TYR A 266 -0.75 20.82 5.67
N ARG A 267 0.57 20.76 5.89
CA ARG A 267 1.56 20.78 4.81
C ARG A 267 1.54 19.46 4.03
N PRO A 268 1.43 19.48 2.69
CA PRO A 268 1.49 18.26 1.89
C PRO A 268 2.88 17.63 1.93
N LEU A 269 2.94 16.32 1.70
CA LEU A 269 4.18 15.56 1.52
C LEU A 269 4.86 15.96 0.21
N SER A 270 4.09 16.09 -0.86
CA SER A 270 4.58 16.53 -2.15
C SER A 270 3.48 17.25 -2.94
N GLN A 271 3.93 18.05 -3.91
CA GLN A 271 3.06 18.72 -4.86
C GLN A 271 3.81 18.96 -6.17
N GLY A 272 3.09 18.93 -7.28
CA GLY A 272 3.68 19.11 -8.60
C GLY A 272 2.61 19.30 -9.67
N PHE A 273 3.05 19.62 -10.88
CA PHE A 273 2.16 19.63 -12.03
C PHE A 273 2.36 18.37 -12.84
N ASP A 274 1.27 17.73 -13.22
CA ASP A 274 1.22 16.62 -14.16
C ASP A 274 0.26 16.96 -15.29
N ALA A 275 0.78 17.06 -16.51
CA ALA A 275 0.03 17.53 -17.69
C ALA A 275 -0.73 18.85 -17.49
N GLY A 276 -0.20 19.77 -16.65
CA GLY A 276 -0.83 21.06 -16.34
C GLY A 276 -1.81 21.04 -15.15
N VAL A 277 -2.08 19.87 -14.58
CA VAL A 277 -2.95 19.68 -13.42
C VAL A 277 -2.11 19.68 -12.14
N LEU A 278 -2.55 20.42 -11.12
CA LEU A 278 -1.89 20.42 -9.81
C LEU A 278 -2.21 19.11 -9.08
N VAL A 279 -1.19 18.33 -8.77
CA VAL A 279 -1.28 17.13 -7.94
C VAL A 279 -0.72 17.44 -6.57
N VAL A 280 -1.48 17.13 -5.52
CA VAL A 280 -1.07 17.32 -4.12
C VAL A 280 -1.21 15.99 -3.39
N VAL A 281 -0.20 15.60 -2.62
CA VAL A 281 -0.13 14.32 -1.89
C VAL A 281 0.13 14.57 -0.42
N TYR A 282 -0.65 13.93 0.45
CA TYR A 282 -0.44 13.92 1.90
C TYR A 282 0.16 12.60 2.38
N SER A 283 0.99 12.67 3.43
CA SER A 283 1.66 11.49 4.00
C SER A 283 0.71 10.58 4.77
N ALA A 284 0.93 9.28 4.70
CA ALA A 284 0.38 8.29 5.62
C ALA A 284 1.24 8.17 6.89
N PRO A 285 0.65 7.80 8.05
CA PRO A 285 -0.80 7.66 8.26
C PRO A 285 -1.50 9.03 8.31
N SER A 286 -2.81 9.03 8.13
CA SER A 286 -3.61 10.24 8.30
C SER A 286 -3.77 10.57 9.79
N PRO A 287 -3.70 11.85 10.19
CA PRO A 287 -3.97 12.24 11.56
C PRO A 287 -5.44 12.02 11.92
N VAL A 288 -5.70 11.82 13.21
CA VAL A 288 -7.05 11.76 13.80
C VAL A 288 -7.25 12.95 14.74
N GLY A 289 -8.50 13.38 14.92
CA GLY A 289 -8.86 14.50 15.80
C GLY A 289 -8.62 15.88 15.16
N LEU A 290 -8.62 15.97 13.82
CA LEU A 290 -8.57 17.27 13.14
C LEU A 290 -9.98 17.82 12.88
N LEU A 291 -10.96 16.92 12.67
CA LEU A 291 -12.35 17.29 12.38
C LEU A 291 -13.32 16.89 13.50
N SER A 292 -12.92 15.98 14.40
CA SER A 292 -13.73 15.48 15.53
C SER A 292 -13.24 15.96 16.88
#